data_AF-A0A7K4FVS1-F1
#
_entry.id   AF-A0A7K4FVS1-F1
#
_cell.length_a   1.000
_cell.length_b   1.000
_cell.length_c   1.000
_cell.angle_alpha   90.00
_cell.angle_beta   90.00
_cell.angle_gamma   90.00
#
_symmetry.space_group_name_H-M   'P 1'
#
loop_
_entity.id
_entity.type
_entity.pdbx_description
1 polymer ?
#
loop_
_entity_poly.entity_id
_entity_poly.type
_entity_poly.pdbx_seq_one_letter_code
_entity_poly.pdbx_strand_id
1 'polypeptide(L)'
;MGKKLVISCMDYRLTQTIRERSEKEDAYVFRNAGANVNGLRKALSQIDAEEVIFMPHNDCAAMKLVYRVMKEGIKVEDEIMKSLIDQFNSIKFSTTNELEKENVKIQAKILSEIFPKSKITIEFIDVNSLKWPERKPEVQLLRYNTKYEEEINGTYIIQSNSKDSVIPDIQIANLLGLKIIKDEL
;
A
#
# COMPACT_ATOMS: atom_id res chain seq x y z
N MET A 1 -23.73 7.93 -8.12
CA MET A 1 -23.10 6.71 -7.62
C MET A 1 -21.61 6.98 -7.58
N GLY A 2 -21.10 7.24 -6.39
CA GLY A 2 -19.66 7.32 -6.14
C GLY A 2 -18.99 5.97 -6.39
N LYS A 3 -17.71 6.03 -6.73
CA LYS A 3 -16.95 4.84 -7.10
C LYS A 3 -16.48 4.07 -5.86
N LYS A 4 -16.22 2.78 -6.04
CA LYS A 4 -15.51 1.97 -5.05
C LYS A 4 -14.02 2.25 -5.12
N LEU A 5 -13.35 2.21 -3.98
CA LEU A 5 -11.92 2.43 -3.85
C LEU A 5 -11.27 1.24 -3.14
N VAL A 6 -10.26 0.64 -3.76
CA VAL A 6 -9.42 -0.40 -3.16
C VAL A 6 -8.08 0.22 -2.79
N ILE A 7 -7.64 0.02 -1.55
CA ILE A 7 -6.33 0.48 -1.06
C ILE A 7 -5.56 -0.73 -0.56
N SER A 8 -4.35 -0.96 -1.08
CA SER A 8 -3.55 -2.14 -0.71
C SER A 8 -2.04 -1.88 -0.79
N CYS A 9 -1.24 -2.89 -0.49
CA CYS A 9 0.22 -2.81 -0.57
C CYS A 9 0.70 -3.06 -2.02
N MET A 10 1.87 -2.51 -2.35
CA MET A 10 2.56 -2.74 -3.62
C MET A 10 3.09 -4.16 -3.82
N ASP A 11 2.96 -5.03 -2.81
CA ASP A 11 3.49 -6.40 -2.82
C ASP A 11 2.95 -7.24 -3.99
N TYR A 12 3.86 -7.89 -4.72
CA TYR A 12 3.52 -8.70 -5.89
C TYR A 12 2.57 -9.87 -5.59
N ARG A 13 2.58 -10.39 -4.35
CA ARG A 13 1.72 -11.51 -3.93
C ARG A 13 0.24 -11.14 -3.93
N LEU A 14 -0.07 -9.84 -3.85
CA LEU A 14 -1.44 -9.32 -3.86
C LEU A 14 -1.96 -9.01 -5.26
N THR A 15 -1.09 -8.97 -6.29
CA THR A 15 -1.45 -8.41 -7.60
C THR A 15 -2.64 -9.12 -8.25
N GLN A 16 -2.70 -10.45 -8.17
CA GLN A 16 -3.86 -11.21 -8.67
C GLN A 16 -5.14 -10.90 -7.87
N THR A 17 -5.07 -10.93 -6.54
CA THR A 17 -6.22 -10.66 -5.66
C THR A 17 -6.79 -9.25 -5.89
N ILE A 18 -5.91 -8.25 -6.04
CA ILE A 18 -6.34 -6.87 -6.29
C ILE A 18 -6.90 -6.72 -7.71
N ARG A 19 -6.35 -7.41 -8.72
CA ARG A 19 -6.94 -7.46 -10.07
C ARG A 19 -8.39 -7.90 -10.00
N GLU A 20 -8.61 -9.11 -9.51
CA GLU A 20 -9.93 -9.76 -9.45
C GLU A 20 -10.92 -8.90 -8.64
N ARG A 21 -10.47 -8.31 -7.53
CA ARG A 21 -11.31 -7.40 -6.74
C ARG A 21 -11.65 -6.13 -7.50
N SER A 22 -10.67 -5.47 -8.12
CA SER A 22 -10.86 -4.20 -8.81
C SER A 22 -11.75 -4.32 -10.07
N GLU A 23 -11.68 -5.46 -10.76
CA GLU A 23 -12.55 -5.78 -11.90
C GLU A 23 -13.98 -6.03 -11.43
N LYS A 24 -14.16 -6.92 -10.44
CA LYS A 24 -15.48 -7.26 -9.90
C LYS A 24 -16.24 -6.04 -9.36
N GLU A 25 -15.53 -5.13 -8.73
CA GLU A 25 -16.11 -3.97 -8.04
C GLU A 25 -16.14 -2.69 -8.90
N ASP A 26 -15.62 -2.73 -10.14
CA ASP A 26 -15.25 -1.56 -10.95
C ASP A 26 -14.59 -0.43 -10.12
N ALA A 27 -13.59 -0.81 -9.34
CA ALA A 27 -12.98 0.08 -8.37
C ALA A 27 -11.82 0.90 -8.96
N TYR A 28 -11.59 2.07 -8.37
CA TYR A 28 -10.29 2.71 -8.37
C TYR A 28 -9.35 1.99 -7.42
N VAL A 29 -8.05 2.02 -7.71
CA VAL A 29 -7.06 1.27 -6.94
C VAL A 29 -5.90 2.19 -6.56
N PHE A 30 -5.55 2.16 -5.28
CA PHE A 30 -4.35 2.81 -4.75
C PHE A 30 -3.46 1.75 -4.11
N ARG A 31 -2.18 1.74 -4.47
CA ARG A 31 -1.20 0.79 -3.95
C ARG A 31 0.11 1.48 -3.64
N ASN A 32 0.64 1.22 -2.46
CA ASN A 32 1.92 1.78 -2.03
C ASN A 32 2.61 0.87 -1.00
N ALA A 33 3.77 1.27 -0.48
CA ALA A 33 4.50 0.46 0.49
C ALA A 33 3.73 0.39 1.82
N GLY A 34 3.29 -0.82 2.21
CA GLY A 34 2.62 -1.05 3.50
C GLY A 34 1.15 -0.66 3.55
N ALA A 35 0.51 -0.39 2.40
CA ALA A 35 -0.83 0.17 2.33
C ALA A 35 -0.94 1.44 3.21
N ASN A 36 0.11 2.28 3.17
CA ASN A 36 0.30 3.45 4.00
C ASN A 36 -0.60 4.60 3.54
N VAL A 37 -1.76 4.72 4.17
CA VAL A 37 -2.77 5.75 3.90
C VAL A 37 -2.24 7.13 4.27
N ASN A 38 -1.40 7.24 5.30
CA ASN A 38 -0.76 8.51 5.66
C ASN A 38 0.05 9.09 4.48
N GLY A 39 0.89 8.28 3.84
CA GLY A 39 1.67 8.69 2.67
C GLY A 39 0.80 9.12 1.48
N LEU A 40 -0.39 8.52 1.35
CA LEU A 40 -1.35 8.83 0.29
C LEU A 40 -2.37 9.91 0.66
N ARG A 41 -2.31 10.52 1.85
CA ARG A 41 -3.38 11.39 2.38
C ARG A 41 -3.80 12.50 1.41
N LYS A 42 -2.83 13.20 0.80
CA LYS A 42 -3.10 14.25 -0.19
C LYS A 42 -3.81 13.70 -1.43
N ALA A 43 -3.33 12.59 -1.97
CA ALA A 43 -3.90 11.94 -3.14
C ALA A 43 -5.34 11.43 -2.89
N LEU A 44 -5.56 10.76 -1.75
CA LEU A 44 -6.86 10.20 -1.38
C LEU A 44 -7.91 11.29 -1.10
N SER A 45 -7.50 12.44 -0.56
CA SER A 45 -8.43 13.57 -0.32
C SER A 45 -9.05 14.16 -1.59
N GLN A 46 -8.53 13.80 -2.78
CA GLN A 46 -9.04 14.25 -4.07
C GLN A 46 -9.99 13.23 -4.72
N ILE A 47 -10.26 12.10 -4.05
CA ILE A 47 -11.12 11.03 -4.54
C ILE A 47 -12.44 11.06 -3.77
N ASP A 48 -13.56 10.97 -4.49
CA ASP A 48 -14.87 10.70 -3.90
C ASP A 48 -15.18 9.21 -4.02
N ALA A 49 -15.43 8.56 -2.88
CA ALA A 49 -15.68 7.12 -2.80
C ALA A 49 -16.84 6.83 -1.84
N GLU A 50 -17.82 6.05 -2.28
CA GLU A 50 -18.93 5.60 -1.41
C GLU A 50 -18.49 4.44 -0.50
N GLU A 51 -17.59 3.58 -1.00
CA GLU A 51 -17.04 2.44 -0.29
C GLU A 51 -15.53 2.35 -0.49
N VAL A 52 -14.81 2.14 0.62
CA VAL A 52 -13.37 1.95 0.67
C VAL A 52 -13.08 0.55 1.19
N ILE A 53 -12.39 -0.25 0.39
CA ILE A 53 -11.91 -1.58 0.73
C ILE A 53 -10.42 -1.48 1.02
N PHE A 54 -10.06 -1.54 2.30
CA PHE A 54 -8.68 -1.47 2.76
C PHE A 54 -8.13 -2.88 2.97
N MET A 55 -7.11 -3.24 2.20
CA MET A 55 -6.55 -4.60 2.13
C MET A 55 -5.06 -4.61 2.53
N PRO A 56 -4.72 -4.39 3.82
CA PRO A 56 -3.38 -4.61 4.36
C PRO A 56 -3.06 -6.11 4.41
N HIS A 57 -1.79 -6.46 4.60
CA HIS A 57 -1.37 -7.87 4.62
C HIS A 57 -0.26 -8.13 5.64
N ASN A 58 -0.09 -9.40 6.02
CA ASN A 58 1.04 -9.86 6.84
C ASN A 58 2.32 -10.08 6.01
N ASP A 59 3.44 -10.24 6.71
CA ASP A 59 4.76 -10.42 6.09
C ASP A 59 5.15 -9.26 5.15
N CYS A 60 4.82 -8.04 5.58
CA CYS A 60 4.98 -6.83 4.78
C CYS A 60 6.42 -6.30 4.83
N ALA A 61 7.05 -6.16 3.67
CA ALA A 61 8.42 -5.61 3.57
C ALA A 61 8.53 -4.18 4.12
N ALA A 62 7.51 -3.36 3.95
CA ALA A 62 7.48 -2.00 4.51
C ALA A 62 7.44 -2.01 6.04
N MET A 63 6.68 -2.92 6.65
CA MET A 63 6.64 -3.05 8.11
C MET A 63 7.94 -3.64 8.67
N LYS A 64 8.59 -4.53 7.92
CA LYS A 64 9.97 -4.96 8.23
C LYS A 64 10.94 -3.78 8.19
N LEU A 65 10.81 -2.87 7.23
CA LEU A 65 11.63 -1.66 7.17
C LEU A 65 11.40 -0.77 8.40
N VAL A 66 10.14 -0.49 8.75
CA VAL A 66 9.79 0.28 9.96
C VAL A 66 10.38 -0.36 11.22
N TYR A 67 10.21 -1.68 11.38
CA TYR A 67 10.80 -2.41 12.51
C TYR A 67 12.31 -2.22 12.58
N ARG A 68 13.01 -2.39 11.45
CA ARG A 68 14.46 -2.25 11.35
C ARG A 68 14.94 -0.83 11.67
N VAL A 69 14.25 0.20 11.19
CA VAL A 69 14.60 1.58 11.54
C VAL A 69 14.41 1.83 13.04
N MET A 70 13.27 1.41 13.60
CA MET A 70 12.93 1.70 15.00
C MET A 70 13.68 0.85 16.04
N LYS A 71 14.08 -0.38 15.69
CA LYS A 71 14.72 -1.32 16.62
C LYS A 71 16.21 -1.52 16.35
N GLU A 72 16.63 -1.46 15.10
CA GLU A 72 18.02 -1.69 14.69
C GLU A 72 18.76 -0.39 14.33
N GLY A 73 18.05 0.75 14.26
CA GLY A 73 18.66 2.06 14.00
C GLY A 73 19.14 2.25 12.55
N ILE A 74 18.57 1.50 11.60
CA ILE A 74 18.87 1.67 10.18
C ILE A 74 18.42 3.04 9.71
N LYS A 75 19.24 3.67 8.87
CA LYS A 75 18.94 4.97 8.28
C LYS A 75 18.19 4.81 6.96
N VAL A 76 17.23 5.69 6.76
CA VAL A 76 16.50 5.88 5.51
C VAL A 76 16.38 7.38 5.24
N GLU A 77 15.91 7.73 4.06
CA GLU A 77 15.65 9.09 3.63
C GLU A 77 14.56 9.77 4.50
N ASP A 78 14.69 11.08 4.70
CA ASP A 78 13.76 11.88 5.53
C ASP A 78 12.31 11.79 5.04
N GLU A 79 12.11 11.61 3.74
CA GLU A 79 10.78 11.46 3.15
C GLU A 79 10.11 10.14 3.56
N ILE A 80 10.87 9.04 3.67
CA ILE A 80 10.39 7.77 4.21
C ILE A 80 10.12 7.90 5.70
N MET A 81 11.01 8.59 6.45
CA MET A 81 10.81 8.84 7.87
C MET A 81 9.45 9.51 8.14
N LYS A 82 9.20 10.64 7.48
CA LYS A 82 7.98 11.44 7.65
C LYS A 82 6.73 10.73 7.14
N SER A 83 6.82 10.05 5.99
CA SER A 83 5.67 9.44 5.34
C SER A 83 5.23 8.14 6.00
N LEU A 84 6.17 7.29 6.38
CA LEU A 84 5.90 5.91 6.81
C LEU A 84 6.28 5.63 8.26
N ILE A 85 7.41 6.14 8.76
CA ILE A 85 7.99 5.65 10.03
C ILE A 85 7.49 6.44 11.25
N ASP A 86 7.42 7.77 11.14
CA ASP A 86 7.16 8.64 12.29
C ASP A 86 5.79 8.41 12.95
N GLN A 87 4.82 7.91 12.18
CA GLN A 87 3.50 7.54 12.71
C GLN A 87 3.54 6.43 13.77
N PHE A 88 4.67 5.71 13.89
CA PHE A 88 4.87 4.63 14.86
C PHE A 88 5.68 5.04 16.10
N ASN A 89 6.23 6.25 16.17
CA ASN A 89 7.16 6.68 17.24
C ASN A 89 6.58 6.53 18.66
N SER A 90 5.26 6.69 18.83
CA SER A 90 4.58 6.53 20.13
C SER A 90 4.00 5.13 20.36
N ILE A 91 4.20 4.20 19.43
CA ILE A 91 3.59 2.87 19.43
C ILE A 91 4.56 1.87 20.03
N LYS A 92 4.09 1.09 21.01
CA LYS A 92 4.87 -0.01 21.59
C LYS A 92 4.59 -1.30 20.82
N PHE A 93 5.64 -1.89 20.28
CA PHE A 93 5.63 -3.21 19.65
C PHE A 93 6.96 -3.93 19.88
N SER A 94 6.92 -5.25 19.87
CA SER A 94 8.06 -6.14 20.07
C SER A 94 8.35 -7.00 18.83
N THR A 95 7.35 -7.22 17.98
CA THR A 95 7.48 -8.06 16.78
C THR A 95 6.92 -7.35 15.54
N THR A 96 7.35 -7.78 14.35
CA THR A 96 6.78 -7.28 13.08
C THR A 96 5.28 -7.57 12.97
N ASN A 97 4.81 -8.71 13.49
CA ASN A 97 3.39 -9.06 13.48
C ASN A 97 2.55 -8.11 14.36
N GLU A 98 3.07 -7.69 15.51
CA GLU A 98 2.42 -6.66 16.34
C GLU A 98 2.38 -5.33 15.60
N LEU A 99 3.50 -4.93 14.99
CA LEU A 99 3.59 -3.71 14.20
C LEU A 99 2.60 -3.69 13.02
N GLU A 100 2.44 -4.82 12.31
CA GLU A 100 1.46 -4.96 11.23
C GLU A 100 0.02 -4.73 11.74
N LYS A 101 -0.32 -5.28 12.91
CA LYS A 101 -1.65 -5.05 13.53
C LYS A 101 -1.85 -3.58 13.93
N GLU A 102 -0.82 -2.93 14.46
CA GLU A 102 -0.87 -1.50 14.78
C GLU A 102 -0.99 -0.64 13.52
N ASN A 103 -0.29 -1.00 12.44
CA ASN A 103 -0.44 -0.34 11.15
C ASN A 103 -1.90 -0.38 10.68
N VAL A 104 -2.57 -1.53 10.74
CA VAL A 104 -4.00 -1.64 10.37
C VAL A 104 -4.85 -0.63 11.15
N LYS A 105 -4.66 -0.52 12.46
CA LYS A 105 -5.43 0.41 13.31
C LYS A 105 -5.16 1.87 12.96
N ILE A 106 -3.88 2.23 12.77
CA ILE A 106 -3.47 3.59 12.44
C ILE A 106 -4.05 4.00 11.07
N GLN A 107 -3.86 3.16 10.05
CA GLN A 107 -4.35 3.45 8.71
C GLN A 107 -5.88 3.50 8.66
N ALA A 108 -6.57 2.61 9.38
CA ALA A 108 -8.03 2.63 9.48
C ALA A 108 -8.56 3.95 10.05
N LYS A 109 -7.92 4.46 11.12
CA LYS A 109 -8.27 5.77 11.69
C LYS A 109 -8.09 6.89 10.66
N ILE A 110 -6.98 6.90 9.95
CA ILE A 110 -6.69 7.89 8.91
C ILE A 110 -7.74 7.81 7.79
N LEU A 111 -8.14 6.61 7.37
CA LEU A 111 -9.19 6.44 6.37
C LEU A 111 -10.52 7.02 6.83
N SER A 112 -10.92 6.81 8.10
CA SER A 112 -12.15 7.40 8.63
C SER A 112 -12.11 8.93 8.68
N GLU A 113 -10.93 9.53 8.81
CA GLU A 113 -10.75 11.00 8.73
C GLU A 113 -10.88 11.51 7.30
N ILE A 114 -10.31 10.80 6.31
CA ILE A 114 -10.35 11.18 4.89
C ILE A 114 -11.74 10.94 4.30
N PHE A 115 -12.38 9.84 4.69
CA PHE A 115 -13.64 9.34 4.12
C PHE A 115 -14.73 9.21 5.22
N PRO A 116 -15.14 10.31 5.88
CA PRO A 116 -16.00 10.26 7.06
C PRO A 116 -17.43 9.77 6.78
N LYS A 117 -17.86 9.75 5.50
CA LYS A 117 -19.19 9.32 5.07
C LYS A 117 -19.19 7.97 4.34
N SER A 118 -18.02 7.44 4.05
CA SER A 118 -17.88 6.23 3.23
C SER A 118 -17.96 4.99 4.10
N LYS A 119 -18.46 3.90 3.53
CA LYS A 119 -18.35 2.59 4.16
C LYS A 119 -16.91 2.11 4.05
N ILE A 120 -16.24 1.87 5.18
CA ILE A 120 -14.87 1.35 5.21
C ILE A 120 -14.91 -0.13 5.59
N THR A 121 -14.41 -0.99 4.69
CA THR A 121 -14.24 -2.42 4.91
C THR A 121 -12.75 -2.71 5.05
N ILE A 122 -12.34 -3.40 6.12
CA ILE A 122 -10.95 -3.77 6.37
C ILE A 122 -10.82 -5.28 6.18
N GLU A 123 -9.94 -5.69 5.27
CA GLU A 123 -9.66 -7.09 4.95
C GLU A 123 -8.17 -7.36 5.15
N PHE A 124 -7.78 -7.87 6.32
CA PHE A 124 -6.39 -8.24 6.57
C PHE A 124 -6.05 -9.55 5.85
N ILE A 125 -5.16 -9.47 4.86
CA ILE A 125 -4.80 -10.60 4.00
C ILE A 125 -3.64 -11.39 4.59
N ASP A 126 -3.83 -12.70 4.77
CA ASP A 126 -2.72 -13.62 5.00
C ASP A 126 -2.11 -14.03 3.66
N VAL A 127 -0.98 -13.44 3.31
CA VAL A 127 -0.31 -13.74 2.03
C VAL A 127 0.08 -15.20 1.94
N ASN A 128 0.38 -15.89 3.05
CA ASN A 128 0.80 -17.29 3.02
C ASN A 128 -0.34 -18.24 2.61
N SER A 129 -1.59 -17.79 2.71
CA SER A 129 -2.77 -18.52 2.25
C SER A 129 -3.03 -18.36 0.74
N LEU A 130 -2.32 -17.44 0.07
CA LEU A 130 -2.48 -17.15 -1.34
C LEU A 130 -1.62 -18.05 -2.21
N LYS A 131 -2.08 -18.34 -3.43
CA LYS A 131 -1.23 -18.88 -4.48
C LYS A 131 -0.33 -17.76 -5.01
N TRP A 132 0.98 -17.85 -4.75
CA TRP A 132 1.91 -16.82 -5.20
C TRP A 132 2.22 -16.95 -6.68
N PRO A 133 2.15 -15.86 -7.46
CA PRO A 133 2.73 -15.83 -8.79
C PRO A 133 4.26 -15.87 -8.70
N GLU A 134 4.92 -16.18 -9.80
CA GLU A 134 6.37 -16.06 -9.90
C GLU A 134 6.80 -14.61 -9.62
N ARG A 135 7.77 -14.43 -8.72
CA ARG A 135 8.23 -13.09 -8.32
C ARG A 135 9.05 -12.46 -9.44
N LYS A 136 8.62 -11.30 -9.92
CA LYS A 136 9.40 -10.42 -10.79
C LYS A 136 9.98 -9.28 -9.94
N PRO A 137 11.31 -9.06 -9.91
CA PRO A 137 11.94 -7.98 -9.16
C PRO A 137 11.74 -6.61 -9.84
N GLU A 138 10.50 -6.33 -10.22
CA GLU A 138 10.10 -5.21 -11.08
C GLU A 138 8.94 -4.49 -10.42
N VAL A 139 8.87 -3.17 -10.62
CA VAL A 139 7.78 -2.33 -10.15
C VAL A 139 7.19 -1.52 -11.33
N GLN A 140 5.87 -1.41 -11.35
CA GLN A 140 5.16 -0.51 -12.27
C GLN A 140 4.49 0.61 -11.49
N LEU A 141 4.62 1.83 -12.00
CA LEU A 141 3.95 3.01 -11.50
C LEU A 141 2.73 3.26 -12.38
N LEU A 142 1.53 3.10 -11.83
CA LEU A 142 0.28 3.11 -12.58
C LEU A 142 -0.66 4.22 -12.10
N ARG A 143 -1.54 4.69 -12.99
CA ARG A 143 -2.64 5.58 -12.58
C ARG A 143 -3.69 4.80 -11.81
N TYR A 144 -4.37 5.45 -10.87
CA TYR A 144 -5.41 4.86 -10.01
C TYR A 144 -6.60 4.22 -10.74
N ASN A 145 -6.79 4.54 -12.01
CA ASN A 145 -7.82 3.98 -12.88
C ASN A 145 -7.29 2.98 -13.91
N THR A 146 -5.97 2.73 -13.95
CA THR A 146 -5.37 1.71 -14.81
C THR A 146 -5.85 0.33 -14.36
N LYS A 147 -6.44 -0.42 -15.31
CA LYS A 147 -6.82 -1.82 -15.13
C LYS A 147 -5.62 -2.73 -15.41
N TYR A 148 -5.66 -3.93 -14.85
CA TYR A 148 -4.54 -4.86 -14.87
C TYR A 148 -4.77 -5.94 -15.92
N GLU A 149 -3.82 -6.09 -16.84
CA GLU A 149 -3.73 -7.26 -17.72
C GLU A 149 -3.06 -8.43 -16.96
N GLU A 150 -3.25 -9.68 -17.40
CA GLU A 150 -2.76 -10.86 -16.68
C GLU A 150 -1.23 -10.90 -16.53
N GLU A 151 -0.49 -10.32 -17.49
CA GLU A 151 0.97 -10.29 -17.53
C GLU A 151 1.57 -9.53 -16.34
N ILE A 152 0.77 -8.69 -15.68
CA ILE A 152 1.20 -7.89 -14.54
C ILE A 152 1.40 -8.73 -13.27
N ASN A 153 0.81 -9.92 -13.22
CA ASN A 153 0.98 -10.86 -12.11
C ASN A 153 2.47 -11.13 -11.85
N GLY A 154 2.84 -11.17 -10.57
CA GLY A 154 4.24 -11.32 -10.16
C GLY A 154 5.01 -10.00 -10.03
N THR A 155 4.46 -8.88 -10.49
CA THR A 155 5.09 -7.55 -10.42
C THR A 155 4.60 -6.77 -9.21
N TYR A 156 5.47 -5.92 -8.65
CA TYR A 156 5.10 -4.96 -7.62
C TYR A 156 4.40 -3.75 -8.26
N ILE A 157 3.42 -3.15 -7.59
CA ILE A 157 2.61 -2.07 -8.18
C ILE A 157 2.50 -0.90 -7.22
N ILE A 158 2.99 0.26 -7.66
CA ILE A 158 2.70 1.54 -7.03
C ILE A 158 1.62 2.21 -7.87
N GLN A 159 0.50 2.58 -7.25
CA GLN A 159 -0.65 3.09 -7.98
C GLN A 159 -1.28 4.27 -7.24
N SER A 160 -1.45 5.39 -7.95
CA SER A 160 -1.90 6.67 -7.37
C SER A 160 -2.52 7.58 -8.45
N ASN A 161 -3.05 8.73 -8.06
CA ASN A 161 -3.42 9.83 -8.96
C ASN A 161 -2.33 10.91 -9.04
N SER A 162 -1.24 10.76 -8.28
CA SER A 162 -0.13 11.72 -8.20
C SER A 162 1.17 10.99 -7.90
N LYS A 163 2.21 11.27 -8.70
CA LYS A 163 3.57 10.78 -8.50
C LYS A 163 4.22 11.35 -7.23
N ASP A 164 3.97 12.63 -6.94
CA ASP A 164 4.51 13.30 -5.75
C ASP A 164 4.09 12.59 -4.45
N SER A 165 2.88 12.04 -4.43
CA SER A 165 2.33 11.32 -3.26
C SER A 165 2.96 9.94 -3.04
N VAL A 166 3.78 9.45 -3.98
CA VAL A 166 4.39 8.11 -3.92
C VAL A 166 5.91 8.12 -4.06
N ILE A 167 6.56 9.30 -3.99
CA ILE A 167 8.02 9.40 -3.98
C ILE A 167 8.67 8.53 -2.87
N PRO A 168 8.18 8.52 -1.62
CA PRO A 168 8.72 7.64 -0.58
C PRO A 168 8.59 6.15 -0.94
N ASP A 169 7.52 5.77 -1.63
CA ASP A 169 7.28 4.38 -2.04
C ASP A 169 8.24 3.94 -3.15
N ILE A 170 8.59 4.85 -4.06
CA ILE A 170 9.60 4.64 -5.09
C ILE A 170 10.98 4.44 -4.44
N GLN A 171 11.32 5.25 -3.44
CA GLN A 171 12.56 5.09 -2.66
C GLN A 171 12.58 3.74 -1.94
N ILE A 172 11.48 3.33 -1.30
CA ILE A 172 11.37 2.00 -0.68
C ILE A 172 11.52 0.89 -1.72
N ALA A 173 10.93 1.00 -2.90
CA ALA A 173 11.09 0.02 -3.97
C ALA A 173 12.58 -0.13 -4.39
N ASN A 174 13.32 0.99 -4.47
CA ASN A 174 14.76 0.97 -4.75
C ASN A 174 15.56 0.28 -3.62
N LEU A 175 15.23 0.55 -2.34
CA LEU A 175 15.86 -0.14 -1.19
C LEU A 175 15.62 -1.66 -1.20
N LEU A 176 14.50 -2.10 -1.79
CA LEU A 176 14.17 -3.51 -1.97
C LEU A 176 14.81 -4.12 -3.24
N GLY A 177 15.59 -3.35 -3.99
CA GLY A 177 16.25 -3.78 -5.23
C GLY A 177 15.28 -4.01 -6.39
N LEU A 178 14.14 -3.32 -6.41
CA LEU A 178 13.16 -3.42 -7.48
C LEU A 178 13.47 -2.44 -8.62
N LYS A 179 13.31 -2.90 -9.87
CA LYS A 179 13.51 -2.07 -11.05
C LYS A 179 12.19 -1.50 -11.55
N ILE A 180 12.12 -0.18 -11.75
CA ILE A 180 10.99 0.42 -12.45
C ILE A 180 11.02 0.01 -13.92
N ILE A 181 9.95 -0.63 -14.40
CA ILE A 181 9.81 -1.06 -15.79
C ILE A 181 8.74 -0.29 -16.58
N LYS A 182 7.85 0.41 -15.87
CA LYS A 182 6.77 1.21 -16.45
C LYS A 182 6.43 2.37 -15.53
N ASP A 183 6.18 3.52 -16.13
CA ASP A 183 5.75 4.72 -15.41
C ASP A 183 4.64 5.45 -16.17
N GLU A 184 3.44 5.45 -15.60
CA GLU A 184 2.25 6.16 -16.10
C GLU A 184 1.88 7.39 -15.24
N LEU A 185 2.57 7.59 -14.11
CA LEU A 185 2.26 8.59 -13.09
C LEU A 185 2.81 9.98 -13.42
#